data_AF-A0A533ZWL8-F1
#
_entry.id   AF-A0A533ZWL8-F1
#
_cell.length_a   1.000
_cell.length_b   1.000
_cell.length_c   1.000
_cell.angle_alpha   90.00
_cell.angle_beta   90.00
_cell.angle_gamma   90.00
#
_symmetry.space_group_name_H-M   'P 1'
#
loop_
_entity.id
_entity.type
_entity.pdbx_description
1 polymer ?
#
loop_
_entity_poly.entity_id
_entity_poly.type
_entity_poly.pdbx_seq_one_letter_code
_entity_poly.pdbx_strand_id
1 'polypeptide(L)'
;MWVAPTHRQRGMGKILVQSLFDWAATKARQEMYLFVGAHNQAAQALYASMGFLPTGRSEPLPWDPAIIDIEMTQKLGTSLTA
;
A
#
# COMPACT_ATOMS: atom_id res chain seq x y z
N MET A 1 2.44 5.74 4.29
CA MET A 1 1.35 6.70 4.60
C MET A 1 0.97 6.60 6.08
N TRP A 2 0.33 7.62 6.65
CA TRP A 2 -0.11 7.61 8.05
C TRP A 2 -1.46 8.29 8.23
N VAL A 3 -2.27 7.79 9.15
CA VAL A 3 -3.55 8.39 9.57
C VAL A 3 -3.53 8.55 11.08
N ALA A 4 -3.92 9.73 11.54
CA ALA A 4 -4.01 10.06 12.96
C ALA A 4 -4.88 9.02 13.71
N PRO A 5 -4.45 8.51 14.88
CA PRO A 5 -5.20 7.49 15.61
C PRO A 5 -6.68 7.81 15.79
N THR A 6 -7.01 9.07 16.10
CA THR A 6 -8.37 9.59 16.29
C THR A 6 -9.25 9.57 15.03
N HIS A 7 -8.66 9.33 13.86
CA HIS A 7 -9.32 9.34 12.55
C HIS A 7 -9.23 7.99 11.82
N ARG A 8 -8.69 6.95 12.46
CA ARG A 8 -8.60 5.59 11.89
C ARG A 8 -9.98 4.94 11.79
N GLN A 9 -10.06 3.90 10.97
CA GLN A 9 -11.28 3.11 10.71
C GLN A 9 -12.46 3.92 10.12
N ARG A 10 -12.19 5.14 9.62
CA ARG A 10 -13.18 5.99 8.94
C ARG A 10 -12.95 6.08 7.43
N GLY A 11 -12.30 5.08 6.84
CA GLY A 11 -11.99 5.05 5.40
C GLY A 11 -10.84 5.94 4.95
N MET A 12 -10.26 6.77 5.82
CA MET A 12 -9.17 7.72 5.47
C MET A 12 -7.98 7.04 4.76
N GLY A 13 -7.57 5.85 5.23
CA GLY A 13 -6.50 5.10 4.59
C GLY A 13 -6.82 4.72 3.14
N LYS A 14 -8.08 4.33 2.86
CA LYS A 14 -8.52 4.00 1.49
C LYS A 14 -8.51 5.24 0.61
N ILE A 15 -8.98 6.37 1.11
CA ILE A 15 -9.00 7.66 0.38
C ILE A 15 -7.57 8.07 -0.01
N LEU A 16 -6.61 7.93 0.91
CA LEU A 16 -5.21 8.24 0.64
C LEU A 16 -4.62 7.31 -0.44
N VAL A 17 -4.86 5.99 -0.34
CA VAL A 17 -4.37 5.02 -1.34
C VAL A 17 -5.02 5.28 -2.71
N GLN A 18 -6.32 5.54 -2.75
CA GLN A 18 -7.02 5.86 -4.00
C GLN A 18 -6.46 7.12 -4.66
N SER A 19 -6.18 8.17 -3.86
CA SER A 19 -5.57 9.39 -4.39
C SER A 19 -4.19 9.13 -5.02
N LEU A 20 -3.43 8.17 -4.48
CA LEU A 20 -2.16 7.75 -5.08
C LEU A 20 -2.36 6.94 -6.36
N PHE A 21 -3.37 6.08 -6.44
CA PHE A 21 -3.74 5.38 -7.68
C PHE A 21 -4.12 6.35 -8.79
N ASP A 22 -4.99 7.32 -8.47
CA ASP A 22 -5.43 8.34 -9.43
C ASP A 22 -4.21 9.15 -9.92
N TRP A 23 -3.32 9.56 -9.02
CA TRP A 23 -2.07 10.23 -9.39
C TRP A 23 -1.17 9.35 -10.26
N ALA A 24 -0.99 8.08 -9.92
CA ALA A 24 -0.17 7.15 -10.68
C ALA A 24 -0.71 6.93 -12.10
N ALA A 25 -2.04 6.91 -12.27
CA ALA A 25 -2.69 6.85 -13.57
C ALA A 25 -2.35 8.08 -14.43
N THR A 26 -2.33 9.30 -13.86
CA THR A 26 -1.90 10.52 -14.59
C THR A 26 -0.44 10.46 -15.07
N LYS A 27 0.36 9.55 -14.51
CA LYS A 27 1.77 9.32 -14.85
C LYS A 27 1.99 8.05 -15.66
N ALA A 28 0.91 7.42 -16.15
CA ALA A 28 0.95 6.16 -16.89
C ALA A 28 1.77 5.06 -16.17
N ARG A 29 1.71 5.02 -14.83
CA ARG A 29 2.33 3.94 -14.06
C ARG A 29 1.48 2.69 -14.19
N GLN A 30 2.15 1.55 -14.28
CA GLN A 30 1.52 0.24 -14.43
C GLN A 30 1.53 -0.57 -13.13
N GLU A 31 2.26 -0.08 -12.13
CA GLU A 31 2.46 -0.80 -10.88
C GLU A 31 2.77 0.19 -9.75
N MET A 32 2.33 -0.17 -8.56
CA MET A 32 2.74 0.46 -7.30
C MET A 32 3.19 -0.61 -6.33
N TYR A 33 4.32 -0.37 -5.65
CA TYR A 33 4.78 -1.19 -4.55
C TYR A 33 4.89 -0.37 -3.27
N LEU A 34 4.87 -1.07 -2.14
CA LEU A 34 5.08 -0.51 -0.81
C LEU A 34 5.74 -1.55 0.09
N PHE A 35 6.36 -1.05 1.15
CA PHE A 35 6.75 -1.85 2.30
C PHE A 35 5.81 -1.56 3.47
N VAL A 36 5.46 -2.61 4.21
CA VAL A 36 4.63 -2.52 5.41
C VAL A 36 5.14 -3.48 6.47
N GLY A 37 5.20 -3.03 7.72
CA GLY A 37 5.62 -3.89 8.84
C GLY A 37 4.80 -5.17 8.90
N ALA A 38 5.49 -6.31 9.02
CA ALA A 38 4.89 -7.64 9.17
C ALA A 38 3.93 -7.71 10.38
N HIS A 39 4.20 -6.91 11.42
CA HIS A 39 3.36 -6.76 12.60
C HIS A 39 2.10 -5.89 12.37
N ASN A 40 2.05 -5.10 11.30
CA ASN A 40 0.98 -4.12 11.05
C ASN A 40 -0.17 -4.72 10.24
N GLN A 41 -0.89 -5.66 10.85
CA GLN A 41 -1.99 -6.39 10.22
C GLN A 41 -3.10 -5.47 9.68
N ALA A 42 -3.40 -4.37 10.38
CA ALA A 42 -4.42 -3.42 9.94
C ALA A 42 -4.05 -2.72 8.62
N ALA A 43 -2.77 -2.34 8.45
CA ALA A 43 -2.30 -1.76 7.20
C ALA A 43 -2.24 -2.81 6.08
N GLN A 44 -1.78 -4.02 6.37
CA GLN A 44 -1.78 -5.13 5.40
C GLN A 44 -3.19 -5.43 4.89
N ALA A 45 -4.18 -5.52 5.78
CA ALA A 45 -5.57 -5.73 5.41
C ALA A 45 -6.14 -4.57 4.58
N LEU A 46 -5.78 -3.33 4.91
CA LEU A 46 -6.13 -2.15 4.10
C LEU A 46 -5.58 -2.27 2.67
N TYR A 47 -4.27 -2.53 2.52
CA TYR A 47 -3.64 -2.65 1.20
C TYR A 47 -4.20 -3.83 0.41
N ALA A 48 -4.36 -4.99 1.05
CA ALA A 48 -4.99 -6.16 0.44
C ALA A 48 -6.41 -5.86 -0.07
N SER A 49 -7.22 -5.11 0.70
CA SER A 49 -8.56 -4.69 0.27
C SER A 49 -8.56 -3.74 -0.93
N MET A 50 -7.42 -3.16 -1.27
CA MET A 50 -7.20 -2.26 -2.42
C MET A 50 -6.47 -2.97 -3.58
N GLY A 51 -6.32 -4.29 -3.51
CA GLY A 51 -5.73 -5.10 -4.59
C GLY A 51 -4.22 -5.27 -4.53
N PHE A 52 -3.56 -4.84 -3.45
CA PHE A 52 -2.14 -5.18 -3.23
C PHE A 52 -2.00 -6.65 -2.83
N LEU A 53 -0.95 -7.29 -3.34
CA LEU A 53 -0.57 -8.67 -3.04
C LEU A 53 0.87 -8.70 -2.52
N PRO A 54 1.21 -9.58 -1.57
CA PRO A 54 2.59 -9.75 -1.13
C PRO A 54 3.46 -10.24 -2.30
N THR A 55 4.67 -9.69 -2.45
CA THR A 55 5.62 -10.12 -3.49
C THR A 55 6.49 -11.31 -3.04
N GLY A 56 6.47 -11.63 -1.75
CA GLY A 56 7.37 -12.58 -1.10
C GLY A 56 8.70 -11.96 -0.66
N ARG A 57 8.99 -10.71 -1.05
CA ARG A 57 10.15 -9.97 -0.54
C ARG A 57 9.86 -9.41 0.85
N SER A 58 10.84 -9.50 1.73
CA SER A 58 10.82 -8.89 3.04
C SER A 58 12.23 -8.41 3.38
N GLU A 59 12.31 -7.35 4.17
CA GLU A 59 13.57 -6.77 4.60
C GLU A 59 13.46 -6.22 6.02
N PRO A 60 14.55 -6.28 6.82
CA PRO A 60 14.60 -5.60 8.10
C PRO A 60 14.63 -4.09 7.90
N LEU A 61 13.99 -3.33 8.81
CA LEU A 61 14.13 -1.88 8.81
C LEU A 61 15.60 -1.48 9.08
N PRO A 62 16.17 -0.52 8.34
CA PRO A 62 17.58 -0.14 8.48
C PRO A 62 17.99 0.36 9.88
N TRP A 63 17.06 0.96 10.62
CA TRP A 63 17.30 1.51 11.95
C TRP A 63 16.76 0.64 13.09
N ASP A 64 15.99 -0.40 12.79
CA ASP A 64 15.52 -1.39 13.78
C ASP A 64 15.37 -2.76 13.10
N PRO A 65 16.44 -3.56 13.03
CA PRO A 65 16.41 -4.84 12.32
C PRO A 65 15.49 -5.90 12.93
N ALA A 66 14.97 -5.68 14.15
CA ALA A 66 13.96 -6.56 14.74
C ALA A 66 12.59 -6.40 14.07
N ILE A 67 12.36 -5.28 13.38
CA ILE A 67 11.14 -5.04 12.61
C ILE A 67 11.37 -5.46 11.16
N ILE A 68 10.56 -6.42 10.72
CA ILE A 68 10.51 -6.87 9.33
C ILE A 68 9.42 -6.12 8.59
N ASP A 69 9.76 -5.50 7.47
CA ASP A 69 8.81 -5.02 6.48
C ASP A 69 8.62 -6.08 5.38
N ILE A 70 7.38 -6.22 4.91
CA ILE A 70 7.03 -7.03 3.75
C ILE A 70 6.70 -6.12 2.58
N GLU A 71 7.17 -6.49 1.39
CA GLU A 71 6.82 -5.80 0.16
C GLU A 71 5.46 -6.29 -0.36
N MET A 72 4.59 -5.36 -0.73
CA MET A 72 3.34 -5.63 -1.43
C MET A 72 3.28 -4.82 -2.72
N THR A 73 2.71 -5.40 -3.77
CA THR A 73 2.54 -4.75 -5.08
C THR A 73 1.10 -4.81 -5.57
N GLN A 74 0.69 -3.81 -6.33
CA GLN A 74 -0.56 -3.77 -7.07
C GLN A 74 -0.26 -3.36 -8.52
N LYS A 75 -0.76 -4.15 -9.47
CA LYS A 75 -0.75 -3.79 -10.89
C LYS A 75 -1.90 -2.84 -11.16
N LEU A 76 -1.57 -1.65 -11.67
CA LEU A 76 -2.55 -0.67 -12.10
C LEU A 76 -3.02 -1.09 -13.49
N GLY A 77 -4.29 -1.46 -13.61
CA GLY A 77 -4.88 -1.78 -14.91
C GLY A 77 -4.78 -0.58 -15.84
N THR A 78 -4.32 -0.79 -17.07
CA THR A 78 -4.54 0.17 -18.14
C THR A 78 -6.05 0.18 -18.37
N SER A 79 -6.75 1.23 -17.91
CA SER A 79 -8.10 1.45 -18.40
C SER A 79 -7.98 1.73 -19.89
N LEU A 80 -8.16 0.69 -20.70
CA LEU A 80 -8.58 0.84 -22.08
C LEU A 80 -9.96 1.48 -21.98
N THR A 81 -10.03 2.80 -22.15
CA THR A 81 -11.26 3.48 -22.53
C THR A 81 -11.75 2.81 -23.81
N ALA A 82 -12.77 1.96 -23.67
CA ALA A 82 -13.63 1.54 -24.76
C ALA A 82 -14.60 2.67 -25.11
#